data_AF-A0A973XEP7-F1
#
_entry.id   AF-A0A973XEP7-F1
#
_cell.length_a   1.000
_cell.length_b   1.000
_cell.length_c   1.000
_cell.angle_alpha   90.00
_cell.angle_beta   90.00
_cell.angle_gamma   90.00
#
_symmetry.space_group_name_H-M   'P 1'
#
loop_
_entity.id
_entity.type
_entity.pdbx_description
1 polymer ?
#
loop_
_entity_poly.entity_id
_entity_poly.type
_entity_poly.pdbx_seq_one_letter_code
_entity_poly.pdbx_strand_id
1 'polypeptide(L)'
;VFYGIAAMLSVARTGAGDPNGGQTENLDAITAVVLGGTSLFGGRGVILGSLLGALIVGVFRNGLTLIGVSSVYQVLVTGILVILAVATDQMSRKGAR
;
A
#
# COMPACT_ATOMS: atom_id res chain seq x y z
N VAL A 1 17.18 2.75 -2.12
CA VAL A 1 17.51 4.19 -1.93
C VAL A 1 16.27 5.00 -1.59
N PHE A 2 15.27 5.09 -2.48
CA PHE A 2 14.05 5.90 -2.23
C PHE A 2 13.32 5.54 -0.92
N TYR A 3 13.16 4.24 -0.64
CA TYR A 3 12.56 3.78 0.62
C TYR A 3 13.39 4.21 1.85
N GLY A 4 14.72 4.16 1.77
CA GLY A 4 15.60 4.62 2.86
C GLY A 4 15.48 6.12 3.14
N ILE A 5 15.36 6.94 2.10
CA ILE A 5 15.12 8.38 2.23
C ILE A 5 13.72 8.63 2.84
N ALA A 6 12.70 7.91 2.38
CA ALA A 6 11.34 8.02 2.92
C ALA A 6 11.27 7.61 4.40
N ALA A 7 11.97 6.56 4.80
CA ALA A 7 12.05 6.12 6.20
C ALA A 7 12.74 7.17 7.08
N MET A 8 13.84 7.80 6.62
CA MET A 8 14.47 8.90 7.36
C MET A 8 13.52 10.09 7.53
N LEU A 9 12.74 10.45 6.51
CA LEU A 9 11.72 11.50 6.60
C LEU A 9 10.59 11.13 7.58
N SER A 10 10.19 9.86 7.60
CA SER A 10 9.18 9.36 8.54
C SER A 10 9.65 9.48 9.99
N VAL A 11 10.90 9.08 10.29
CA VAL A 11 11.51 9.22 11.62
C VAL A 11 11.65 10.69 12.01
N ALA A 12 12.05 11.56 11.08
CA ALA A 12 12.12 13.01 11.34
C ALA A 12 10.74 13.60 11.67
N ARG A 13 9.66 13.07 11.08
CA ARG A 13 8.27 13.49 11.34
C ARG A 13 7.76 13.00 12.70
N THR A 14 8.05 11.76 13.08
CA THR A 14 7.58 11.17 14.36
C THR A 14 8.45 11.57 15.54
N GLY A 15 9.70 11.98 15.30
CA GLY A 15 10.66 12.34 16.35
C GLY A 15 11.18 11.15 17.17
N ALA A 16 10.78 9.91 16.81
CA ALA A 16 11.14 8.70 17.51
C ALA A 16 11.34 7.55 16.51
N GLY A 17 12.42 6.78 16.70
CA GLY A 17 12.66 5.53 15.99
C GLY A 17 11.97 4.37 16.71
N ASP A 18 10.80 3.96 16.23
CA ASP A 18 10.10 2.78 16.73
C ASP A 18 10.61 1.52 16.00
N PRO A 19 11.15 0.51 16.69
CA PRO A 19 11.56 -0.75 16.06
C PRO A 19 10.39 -1.54 15.46
N ASN A 20 9.15 -1.28 15.90
CA ASN A 20 7.94 -1.84 15.30
C ASN A 20 7.33 -0.94 14.22
N GLY A 21 7.99 0.19 13.89
CA GLY A 21 7.57 1.11 12.85
C GLY A 21 7.57 0.45 11.46
N GLY A 22 6.59 0.81 10.64
CA GLY A 22 6.58 0.44 9.21
C GLY A 22 6.20 -1.01 8.89
N GLN A 23 5.74 -1.82 9.86
CA GLN A 23 5.41 -3.24 9.64
C GLN A 23 4.42 -3.48 8.48
N THR A 24 3.49 -2.56 8.24
CA THR A 24 2.48 -2.68 7.18
C THR A 24 2.87 -2.01 5.86
N GLU A 25 3.98 -1.26 5.80
CA GLU A 25 4.36 -0.50 4.60
C GLU A 25 4.64 -1.40 3.39
N ASN A 26 5.10 -2.63 3.65
CA ASN A 26 5.27 -3.65 2.61
C ASN A 26 3.93 -4.05 1.99
N LEU A 27 2.89 -4.18 2.82
CA LEU A 27 1.53 -4.52 2.39
C LEU A 27 0.91 -3.35 1.61
N ASP A 28 1.17 -2.12 2.04
CA ASP A 28 0.74 -0.91 1.33
C ASP A 28 1.39 -0.80 -0.03
N ALA A 29 2.69 -1.07 -0.11
CA ALA A 29 3.43 -1.05 -1.37
C ALA A 29 2.81 -2.03 -2.36
N ILE A 30 2.61 -3.30 -1.98
CA ILE A 30 1.99 -4.32 -2.84
C ILE A 30 0.59 -3.87 -3.27
N THR A 31 -0.22 -3.36 -2.34
CA THR A 31 -1.58 -2.94 -2.68
C THR A 31 -1.59 -1.76 -3.63
N ALA A 32 -0.71 -0.77 -3.43
CA ALA A 32 -0.59 0.41 -4.27
C ALA A 32 -0.26 0.05 -5.72
N VAL A 33 0.73 -0.82 -5.96
CA VAL A 33 1.10 -1.22 -7.34
C VAL A 33 -0.05 -1.97 -8.02
N VAL A 34 -0.73 -2.86 -7.30
CA VAL A 34 -1.82 -3.68 -7.85
C VAL A 34 -3.06 -2.85 -8.13
N LEU A 35 -3.47 -2.02 -7.18
CA LEU A 35 -4.59 -1.09 -7.35
C LEU A 35 -4.32 -0.11 -8.51
N GLY A 36 -3.04 0.26 -8.69
CA GLY A 36 -2.55 1.05 -9.82
C GLY A 36 -2.51 0.31 -11.17
N GLY A 37 -2.90 -0.97 -11.23
CA GLY A 37 -2.93 -1.77 -12.47
C GLY A 37 -1.60 -2.40 -12.87
N THR A 38 -0.65 -2.50 -11.94
CA THR A 38 0.68 -3.09 -12.18
C THR A 38 0.67 -4.57 -11.82
N SER A 39 1.10 -5.41 -12.76
CA SER A 39 1.13 -6.86 -12.61
C SER A 39 2.15 -7.30 -11.54
N LEU A 40 1.71 -8.11 -10.57
CA LEU A 40 2.61 -8.72 -9.56
C LEU A 40 3.58 -9.74 -10.17
N PHE A 41 3.12 -10.50 -11.16
CA PHE A 41 3.91 -11.55 -11.81
C PHE A 41 4.69 -11.04 -13.03
N GLY A 42 4.74 -9.72 -13.23
CA GLY A 42 5.41 -9.10 -14.37
C GLY A 42 4.61 -9.14 -15.69
N GLY A 43 5.14 -8.49 -16.72
CA GLY A 43 4.61 -8.53 -18.08
C GLY A 43 3.68 -7.38 -18.50
N ARG A 44 3.05 -6.63 -17.56
CA ARG A 44 2.17 -5.47 -17.85
C ARG A 44 2.11 -4.49 -16.67
N GLY A 45 2.11 -3.19 -16.94
CA GLY A 45 1.92 -2.14 -15.94
C GLY A 45 2.57 -0.81 -16.32
N VAL A 46 2.07 0.29 -15.76
CA VAL A 46 2.60 1.64 -15.98
C VAL A 46 2.95 2.30 -14.66
N ILE A 47 4.11 2.98 -14.60
CA ILE A 47 4.61 3.64 -13.39
C ILE A 47 3.59 4.68 -12.87
N LEU A 48 2.95 5.43 -13.78
CA LEU A 48 1.93 6.42 -13.42
C LEU A 48 0.72 5.78 -12.72
N GLY A 49 0.33 4.57 -13.14
CA GLY A 49 -0.74 3.82 -12.48
C GLY A 49 -0.36 3.45 -11.05
N SER A 50 0.86 2.94 -10.83
CA SER A 50 1.38 2.64 -9.50
C SER A 50 1.47 3.88 -8.59
N LEU A 51 1.84 5.04 -9.15
CA LEU A 51 1.90 6.31 -8.42
C LEU A 51 0.50 6.74 -7.95
N LEU A 52 -0.50 6.65 -8.83
CA LEU A 52 -1.89 6.90 -8.47
C LEU A 52 -2.40 5.90 -7.42
N GLY A 53 -2.06 4.62 -7.56
CA GLY A 53 -2.37 3.60 -6.56
C GLY A 53 -1.76 3.90 -5.20
N ALA A 54 -0.50 4.36 -5.14
CA ALA A 54 0.15 4.78 -3.90
C ALA A 54 -0.54 5.97 -3.24
N LEU A 55 -1.03 6.93 -4.05
CA LEU A 55 -1.80 8.06 -3.55
C LEU A 55 -3.14 7.61 -2.97
N ILE A 56 -3.84 6.67 -3.62
CA ILE A 56 -5.10 6.12 -3.12
C ILE A 56 -4.90 5.41 -1.78
N VAL A 57 -3.90 4.52 -1.67
CA VAL A 57 -3.59 3.81 -0.42
C VAL A 57 -3.19 4.79 0.69
N GLY A 58 -2.40 5.81 0.37
CA GLY A 58 -2.00 6.86 1.31
C GLY A 58 -3.20 7.67 1.82
N VAL A 59 -4.09 8.12 0.92
CA VAL A 59 -5.31 8.84 1.31
C VAL A 59 -6.23 7.94 2.13
N PHE A 60 -6.36 6.66 1.77
CA PHE A 60 -7.18 5.71 2.52
C PHE A 60 -6.70 5.54 3.96
N ARG A 61 -5.39 5.38 4.19
CA ARG A 61 -4.80 5.33 5.55
C ARG A 61 -5.01 6.60 6.34
N ASN A 62 -4.79 7.75 5.71
CA ASN A 62 -5.03 9.04 6.36
C ASN A 62 -6.52 9.20 6.69
N GLY A 63 -7.42 8.77 5.80
CA GLY A 63 -8.86 8.77 6.03
C GLY A 63 -9.27 7.93 7.23
N LEU A 64 -8.77 6.68 7.34
CA LEU A 64 -9.01 5.83 8.51
C LEU A 64 -8.52 6.48 9.82
N THR A 65 -7.37 7.14 9.77
CA THR A 65 -6.81 7.86 10.91
C THR A 65 -7.69 9.06 11.31
N LEU A 66 -8.19 9.83 10.34
CA LEU A 66 -9.05 10.99 10.58
C LEU A 66 -10.42 10.59 11.14
N ILE A 67 -10.94 9.42 10.76
CA ILE A 67 -12.19 8.86 11.29
C ILE A 67 -11.99 8.28 12.71
N GLY A 68 -10.74 8.24 13.21
CA GLY A 68 -10.43 7.74 14.54
C GLY A 68 -10.43 6.21 14.65
N VAL A 69 -10.24 5.50 13.53
CA VAL A 69 -10.12 4.04 13.54
C VAL A 69 -8.83 3.64 14.27
N SER A 70 -8.94 2.74 15.25
CA SER A 70 -7.78 2.29 16.02
C SER A 70 -6.76 1.53 15.16
N SER A 71 -5.49 1.59 15.54
CA SER A 71 -4.38 0.96 14.79
C SER A 71 -4.62 -0.52 14.50
N VAL A 72 -5.18 -1.27 15.46
CA VAL A 72 -5.51 -2.70 15.28
C VAL A 72 -6.45 -2.92 14.11
N TYR A 73 -7.50 -2.09 13.99
CA TYR A 73 -8.43 -2.18 12.87
C TYR A 73 -7.81 -1.65 11.57
N GLN A 74 -6.92 -0.67 11.61
CA GLN A 74 -6.20 -0.24 10.41
C GLN A 74 -5.33 -1.36 9.82
N VAL A 75 -4.66 -2.16 10.66
CA VAL A 75 -3.90 -3.34 10.21
C VAL A 75 -4.83 -4.38 9.60
N LEU A 76 -5.96 -4.68 10.24
CA LEU A 76 -6.96 -5.61 9.71
C LEU A 76 -7.48 -5.16 8.33
N VAL A 77 -7.86 -3.89 8.20
CA VAL A 77 -8.36 -3.32 6.95
C VAL A 77 -7.28 -3.33 5.88
N THR A 78 -6.01 -3.05 6.23
CA THR A 78 -4.89 -3.15 5.29
C THR A 78 -4.78 -4.58 4.74
N GLY A 79 -4.88 -5.61 5.60
CA GLY A 79 -4.85 -7.01 5.18
C GLY A 79 -5.99 -7.35 4.22
N ILE A 80 -7.22 -6.93 4.54
CA ILE A 80 -8.39 -7.12 3.65
C ILE A 80 -8.17 -6.42 2.31
N LEU A 81 -7.68 -5.19 2.33
CA LEU A 81 -7.41 -4.38 1.14
C LEU A 81 -6.38 -5.06 0.22
N VAL A 82 -5.30 -5.61 0.77
CA VAL A 82 -4.30 -6.38 0.00
C VAL A 82 -4.94 -7.61 -0.64
N ILE A 83 -5.70 -8.40 0.13
CA ILE A 83 -6.35 -9.62 -0.38
C ILE A 83 -7.28 -9.29 -1.54
N LEU A 84 -8.10 -8.24 -1.40
CA LEU A 84 -9.00 -7.78 -2.46
C LEU A 84 -8.25 -7.30 -3.70
N ALA A 85 -7.17 -6.52 -3.52
CA ALA A 85 -6.34 -6.05 -4.62
C ALA A 85 -5.74 -7.23 -5.40
N VAL A 86 -5.11 -8.18 -4.70
CA VAL A 86 -4.50 -9.37 -5.30
C VAL A 86 -5.54 -10.27 -5.95
N ALA A 87 -6.69 -10.51 -5.31
CA ALA A 87 -7.76 -11.31 -5.88
C ALA A 87 -8.29 -10.71 -7.19
N THR A 88 -8.41 -9.38 -7.24
CA THR A 88 -8.84 -8.65 -8.44
C THR A 88 -7.79 -8.74 -9.55
N ASP A 89 -6.50 -8.60 -9.23
CA ASP A 89 -5.40 -8.80 -10.19
C ASP A 89 -5.48 -10.21 -10.81
N GLN A 90 -5.64 -11.24 -9.98
CA GLN A 90 -5.69 -12.63 -10.44
C GLN A 90 -6.93 -12.93 -11.29
N MET A 91 -8.09 -12.36 -10.94
CA MET A 91 -9.32 -12.53 -11.70
C MET A 91 -9.24 -11.83 -13.06
N SER A 92 -8.65 -10.63 -13.11
CA SER A 92 -8.46 -9.90 -14.37
C SER A 92 -7.59 -10.66 -15.38
N ARG A 93 -6.63 -11.46 -14.90
CA ARG A 93 -5.81 -12.35 -15.75
C ARG A 93 -6.61 -13.50 -16.33
N LYS A 94 -7.52 -14.08 -15.54
CA LYS A 94 -8.31 -15.25 -15.97
C LYS A 94 -9.26 -14.90 -17.12
N GLY A 95 -9.74 -13.66 -17.19
CA GLY A 95 -10.55 -13.17 -18.30
C GLY A 95 -9.78 -12.76 -19.56
N ALA A 96 -8.44 -12.67 -19.48
CA ALA A 96 -7.57 -12.33 -20.61
C ALA A 96 -6.92 -13.57 -21.28
N ARG A 97 -7.31 -14.78 -20.85
CA ARG A 97 -7.01 -16.06 -21.49
C ARG A 97 -8.28 -16.59 -22.13
#